data_AF-A0A852YYG9-F1
#
_entry.id   AF-A0A852YYG9-F1
#
_cell.length_a   1.000
_cell.length_b   1.000
_cell.length_c   1.000
_cell.angle_alpha   90.00
_cell.angle_beta   90.00
_cell.angle_gamma   90.00
#
_symmetry.space_group_name_H-M   'P 1'
#
loop_
_entity.id
_entity.type
_entity.pdbx_description
1 polymer ?
#
loop_
_entity_poly.entity_id
_entity_poly.type
_entity_poly.pdbx_seq_one_letter_code
_entity_poly.pdbx_strand_id
1 'polypeptide(L)'
;MTSSADTETEYETRLLQLIARGFQFVQSTDSEGELQSLVGFRGHDNVIDVIRLESEDHVFATRMPGSEENIYAPSTVWWRSSGTVYEVIDQLLDLPDDHTPGSLLVATSGTTS
;
A
#
# COMPACT_ATOMS: atom_id res chain seq x y z
N MET A 1 -7.19 -24.15 -20.96
CA MET A 1 -5.79 -23.69 -20.86
C MET A 1 -5.80 -22.18 -21.09
N THR A 2 -6.29 -21.41 -20.11
CA THR A 2 -6.21 -19.94 -20.04
C THR A 2 -6.63 -19.55 -18.62
N SER A 3 -5.69 -19.62 -17.69
CA SER A 3 -5.96 -19.20 -16.30
C SER A 3 -4.78 -18.45 -15.69
N SER A 4 -3.71 -18.21 -16.45
CA SER A 4 -2.52 -17.46 -15.99
C SER A 4 -2.46 -16.06 -16.60
N ALA A 5 -2.73 -15.92 -17.90
CA ALA A 5 -2.61 -14.62 -18.59
C ALA A 5 -3.67 -13.58 -18.19
N ASP A 6 -4.85 -14.01 -17.72
CA ASP A 6 -5.92 -13.09 -17.30
C ASP A 6 -5.55 -12.42 -15.97
N THR A 7 -5.03 -13.22 -15.02
CA THR A 7 -4.55 -12.77 -13.71
C THR A 7 -3.32 -11.87 -13.83
N GLU A 8 -2.40 -12.16 -14.77
CA GLU A 8 -1.23 -11.31 -15.05
C GLU A 8 -1.64 -9.90 -15.50
N THR A 9 -2.66 -9.80 -16.35
CA THR A 9 -3.16 -8.51 -16.87
C THR A 9 -3.88 -7.70 -15.77
N GLU A 10 -4.65 -8.39 -14.93
CA GLU A 10 -5.33 -7.81 -13.78
C GLU A 10 -4.37 -7.25 -12.72
N TYR A 11 -3.27 -7.96 -12.47
CA TYR A 11 -2.20 -7.51 -11.58
C TYR A 11 -1.46 -6.30 -12.15
N GLU A 12 -1.08 -6.35 -13.44
CA GLU A 12 -0.42 -5.25 -14.12
C GLU A 12 -1.27 -3.96 -14.11
N THR A 13 -2.57 -4.08 -14.36
CA THR A 13 -3.49 -2.94 -14.36
C THR A 13 -3.51 -2.23 -13.00
N ARG A 14 -3.52 -2.97 -11.89
CA ARG A 14 -3.54 -2.40 -10.54
C ARG A 14 -2.21 -1.75 -10.18
N LEU A 15 -1.09 -2.34 -10.59
CA LEU A 15 0.22 -1.69 -10.48
C LEU A 15 0.26 -0.37 -11.25
N LEU A 16 -0.25 -0.35 -12.48
CA LEU A 16 -0.34 0.87 -13.28
C LEU A 16 -1.21 1.95 -12.61
N GLN A 17 -2.30 1.57 -11.92
CA GLN A 17 -3.10 2.53 -11.15
C GLN A 17 -2.31 3.14 -9.98
N LEU A 18 -1.49 2.35 -9.29
CA LEU A 18 -0.60 2.85 -8.24
C LEU A 18 0.47 3.78 -8.81
N ILE A 19 1.10 3.40 -9.93
CA ILE A 19 2.07 4.24 -10.63
C ILE A 19 1.43 5.56 -11.06
N ALA A 20 0.21 5.53 -11.59
CA ALA A 20 -0.55 6.72 -11.97
C ALA A 20 -0.84 7.65 -10.78
N ARG A 21 -0.96 7.09 -9.56
CA ARG A 21 -1.11 7.85 -8.32
C ARG A 21 0.22 8.40 -7.78
N GLY A 22 1.35 7.96 -8.32
CA GLY A 22 2.70 8.39 -7.96
C GLY A 22 3.51 7.38 -7.15
N PHE A 23 3.08 6.12 -7.08
CA PHE A 23 3.90 5.07 -6.48
C PHE A 23 5.08 4.71 -7.38
N GLN A 24 6.24 4.57 -6.74
CA GLN A 24 7.45 4.06 -7.35
C GLN A 24 7.68 2.64 -6.86
N PHE A 25 7.83 1.69 -7.78
CA PHE A 25 8.06 0.30 -7.45
C PHE A 25 9.52 -0.08 -7.64
N VAL A 26 10.05 -0.83 -6.69
CA VAL A 26 11.37 -1.44 -6.72
C VAL A 26 11.20 -2.94 -6.55
N GLN A 27 11.84 -3.69 -7.45
CA GLN A 27 11.95 -5.14 -7.31
C GLN A 27 13.00 -5.43 -6.23
N SER A 28 12.56 -6.02 -5.13
CA SER A 28 13.47 -6.60 -4.15
C SER A 28 13.80 -8.02 -4.59
N THR A 29 15.09 -8.23 -4.88
CA THR A 29 15.63 -9.55 -5.23
C THR A 29 16.36 -10.14 -4.03
N ASP A 30 16.30 -11.46 -3.89
CA ASP A 30 17.07 -12.18 -2.89
C ASP A 30 18.58 -12.20 -3.24
N SER A 31 19.40 -12.81 -2.39
CA SER A 31 20.85 -12.99 -2.54
C SER A 31 21.23 -13.74 -3.82
N GLU A 32 20.32 -14.53 -4.38
CA GLU A 32 20.48 -15.23 -5.66
C GLU A 32 20.04 -14.39 -6.88
N GLY A 33 19.51 -13.19 -6.67
CA GLY A 33 18.99 -12.33 -7.74
C GLY A 33 17.59 -12.72 -8.22
N GLU A 34 16.95 -13.69 -7.56
CA GLU A 34 15.54 -14.04 -7.82
C GLU A 34 14.60 -13.00 -7.22
N LEU A 35 13.51 -12.71 -7.94
CA LEU A 35 12.53 -11.71 -7.53
C LEU A 35 11.78 -12.21 -6.30
N GLN A 36 12.08 -11.62 -5.14
CA GLN A 36 11.52 -12.01 -3.85
C GLN A 36 10.21 -11.27 -3.59
N SER A 37 10.17 -9.96 -3.85
CA SER A 37 9.00 -9.12 -3.59
C SER A 37 9.05 -7.83 -4.39
N LEU A 38 7.90 -7.23 -4.66
CA LEU A 38 7.80 -5.90 -5.24
C LEU A 38 7.47 -4.88 -4.15
N VAL A 39 8.32 -3.87 -3.97
CA VAL A 39 8.13 -2.83 -2.95
C VAL A 39 7.77 -1.52 -3.63
N GLY A 40 6.54 -1.05 -3.43
CA GLY A 40 6.07 0.26 -3.86
C GLY A 40 6.22 1.29 -2.74
N PHE A 41 6.66 2.50 -3.07
CA PHE A 41 6.70 3.62 -2.14
C PHE A 41 6.19 4.90 -2.79
N ARG A 42 5.50 5.72 -2.01
CA ARG A 42 4.96 7.02 -2.42
C ARG A 42 5.05 8.02 -1.28
N GLY A 43 5.95 9.00 -1.43
CA GLY A 43 5.98 10.16 -0.55
C GLY A 43 5.03 11.24 -1.05
N HIS A 44 4.06 11.67 -0.23
CA HIS A 44 3.17 12.80 -0.53
C HIS A 44 2.75 13.48 0.78
N ASP A 45 2.47 14.79 0.78
CA ASP A 45 1.93 15.56 1.93
C ASP A 45 2.52 15.20 3.32
N ASN A 46 3.86 15.11 3.41
CA ASN A 46 4.59 14.74 4.63
C ASN A 46 4.24 13.32 5.20
N VAL A 47 3.72 12.43 4.35
CA VAL A 47 3.56 10.99 4.59
C VAL A 47 4.26 10.16 3.54
N ILE A 48 4.60 8.93 3.91
CA ILE A 48 5.14 7.92 3.01
C ILE A 48 4.22 6.71 3.10
N ASP A 49 3.62 6.37 1.97
CA ASP A 49 2.96 5.10 1.78
C ASP A 49 3.97 4.08 1.26
N VAL A 50 4.02 2.92 1.89
CA VAL A 50 4.83 1.79 1.45
C VAL A 50 3.90 0.61 1.28
N ILE A 51 3.97 -0.03 0.12
CA ILE A 51 3.31 -1.29 -0.18
C ILE A 51 4.37 -2.34 -0.51
N ARG A 52 4.22 -3.54 0.02
CA ARG A 52 5.13 -4.68 -0.12
C ARG A 52 4.31 -5.85 -0.62
N LEU A 53 4.58 -6.25 -1.85
CA LEU A 53 3.90 -7.35 -2.53
C LEU A 53 4.86 -8.54 -2.50
N GLU A 54 4.68 -9.44 -1.54
CA GLU A 54 5.44 -10.69 -1.49
C GLU A 54 4.79 -11.76 -2.36
N SER A 55 3.45 -11.79 -2.38
CA SER A 55 2.65 -12.66 -3.23
C SER A 55 1.25 -12.05 -3.43
N GLU A 56 0.45 -12.60 -4.34
CA GLU A 56 -0.90 -12.10 -4.64
C GLU A 56 -1.84 -12.09 -3.40
N ASP A 57 -1.66 -13.05 -2.50
CA ASP A 57 -2.42 -13.17 -1.25
C ASP A 57 -1.68 -12.55 -0.04
N HIS A 58 -0.40 -12.20 -0.24
CA HIS A 58 0.50 -11.76 0.82
C HIS A 58 1.07 -10.39 0.49
N VAL A 59 0.25 -9.38 0.76
CA VAL A 59 0.59 -7.98 0.53
C VAL A 59 0.47 -7.22 1.84
N PHE A 60 1.43 -6.34 2.07
CA PHE A 60 1.45 -5.44 3.21
C PHE A 60 1.48 -4.01 2.73
N ALA A 61 0.64 -3.15 3.30
CA ALA A 61 0.76 -1.73 3.11
C ALA A 61 0.81 -0.99 4.45
N THR A 62 1.59 0.06 4.49
CA THR A 62 1.84 0.87 5.68
C THR A 62 1.98 2.32 5.28
N ARG A 63 1.28 3.20 6.00
CA ARG A 63 1.42 4.66 5.92
C ARG A 63 2.18 5.12 7.17
N MET A 64 3.24 5.88 6.95
CA MET A 64 4.09 6.43 8.00
C MET A 64 4.37 7.91 7.74
N PRO A 65 4.74 8.70 8.76
CA PRO A 65 5.15 10.09 8.54
C PRO A 65 6.42 10.16 7.70
N GLY A 66 6.51 11.12 6.79
CA GLY A 66 7.72 11.40 6.00
C GLY A 66 8.91 11.90 6.82
N SER A 67 8.67 12.25 8.08
CA SER A 67 9.70 12.53 9.08
C SER A 67 10.43 11.29 9.58
N GLU A 68 9.97 10.08 9.21
CA GLU A 68 10.57 8.81 9.65
C GLU A 68 11.91 8.56 8.94
N GLU A 69 12.98 8.41 9.72
CA GLU A 69 14.33 8.18 9.18
C GLU A 69 14.52 6.74 8.65
N ASN A 70 13.74 5.77 9.17
CA ASN A 70 13.83 4.36 8.81
C ASN A 70 12.51 3.79 8.28
N ILE A 71 12.34 3.87 6.97
CA ILE A 71 11.14 3.37 6.26
C ILE A 71 10.98 1.84 6.38
N TYR A 72 12.09 1.10 6.56
CA TYR A 72 12.07 -0.36 6.71
C TYR A 72 11.73 -0.84 8.12
N ALA A 73 11.94 0.00 9.13
CA ALA A 73 11.64 -0.28 10.53
C ALA A 73 11.08 1.00 11.19
N PRO A 74 9.88 1.45 10.76
CA PRO A 74 9.32 2.70 11.25
C PRO A 74 8.93 2.55 12.72
N SER A 75 9.26 3.57 13.52
CA SER A 75 8.83 3.63 14.92
C SER A 75 7.37 4.10 15.00
N THR A 76 6.93 4.89 14.03
CA THR A 76 5.58 5.46 13.97
C THR A 76 4.87 5.01 12.70
N VAL A 77 3.78 4.28 12.85
CA VAL A 77 2.92 3.85 11.73
C VAL A 77 1.53 4.43 11.97
N TRP A 78 1.04 5.22 11.01
CA TRP A 78 -0.28 5.85 11.08
C TRP A 78 -1.38 4.92 10.59
N TRP A 79 -1.07 4.09 9.58
CA TRP A 79 -1.99 3.08 9.10
C TRP A 79 -1.20 1.85 8.63
N ARG A 80 -1.78 0.67 8.84
CA ARG A 80 -1.25 -0.59 8.32
C ARG A 80 -2.39 -1.46 7.85
N SER A 81 -2.16 -2.19 6.77
CA SER A 81 -3.03 -3.28 6.33
C SER A 81 -2.22 -4.40 5.72
N SER A 82 -2.81 -5.59 5.75
CA SER A 82 -2.22 -6.82 5.23
C SER A 82 -3.32 -7.73 4.71
N GLY A 83 -3.08 -8.37 3.57
CA GLY A 83 -4.04 -9.29 2.96
C GLY A 83 -3.75 -9.48 1.49
N THR A 84 -4.82 -9.71 0.71
CA THR A 84 -4.70 -9.87 -0.73
C THR A 84 -4.29 -8.57 -1.41
N VAL A 85 -3.62 -8.67 -2.56
CA VAL A 85 -3.25 -7.52 -3.40
C VAL A 85 -4.47 -6.66 -3.72
N TYR A 86 -5.62 -7.28 -3.93
CA TYR A 86 -6.85 -6.59 -4.24
C TYR A 86 -7.35 -5.77 -3.07
N GLU A 87 -7.47 -6.37 -1.88
CA GLU A 87 -7.95 -5.68 -0.69
C GLU A 87 -7.00 -4.58 -0.25
N VAL A 88 -5.69 -4.85 -0.27
CA VAL A 88 -4.70 -3.88 0.19
C VAL A 88 -4.61 -2.69 -0.76
N ILE A 89 -4.61 -2.92 -2.08
CA ILE A 89 -4.61 -1.83 -3.07
C ILE A 89 -5.91 -1.04 -2.98
N ASP A 90 -7.07 -1.70 -2.84
CA ASP A 90 -8.35 -1.01 -2.72
C ASP A 90 -8.39 -0.12 -1.48
N GLN A 91 -7.97 -0.64 -0.33
CA GLN A 91 -7.86 0.15 0.90
C GLN A 91 -6.87 1.31 0.77
N LEU A 92 -5.75 1.10 0.08
CA LEU A 92 -4.74 2.14 -0.13
C LEU A 92 -5.22 3.22 -1.13
N LEU A 93 -6.08 2.87 -2.08
CA LEU A 93 -6.72 3.79 -3.01
C LEU A 93 -7.89 4.54 -2.36
N ASP A 94 -8.61 3.90 -1.44
CA ASP A 94 -9.70 4.47 -0.63
C ASP A 94 -9.17 5.47 0.41
N LEU A 95 -7.92 5.30 0.86
CA LEU A 95 -7.28 6.27 1.74
C LEU A 95 -7.24 7.65 1.05
N PRO A 96 -7.73 8.70 1.73
CA PRO A 96 -7.62 10.05 1.20
C PRO A 96 -6.14 10.41 1.04
N ASP A 97 -5.82 11.04 -0.09
CA ASP A 97 -4.50 11.65 -0.34
C ASP A 97 -4.28 12.90 0.51
N ASP A 98 -5.35 13.48 1.04
CA ASP A 98 -5.31 14.65 1.89
C ASP A 98 -5.08 14.16 3.32
N HIS A 99 -3.81 14.19 3.75
CA HIS A 99 -3.52 14.11 5.15
C HIS A 99 -3.81 15.46 5.79
N THR A 100 -5.08 15.88 5.84
CA THR A 100 -5.48 16.88 6.82
C THR A 100 -5.21 16.23 8.18
N PRO A 101 -4.22 16.69 8.98
CA PRO A 101 -3.98 16.10 10.29
C PRO A 101 -5.15 16.48 11.19
N GLY A 102 -6.17 15.61 11.27
CA GLY A 102 -7.38 15.93 12.02
C GLY A 102 -8.67 15.18 11.68
N SER A 103 -8.71 14.24 10.72
CA SER A 103 -9.91 13.43 10.54
C SER A 103 -9.98 12.31 11.58
N LEU A 104 -10.23 12.74 12.82
CA LEU A 104 -10.77 11.91 13.88
C LEU A 104 -12.06 11.34 13.30
N LEU A 105 -12.10 10.02 13.07
CA LEU A 105 -13.33 9.27 12.89
C LEU A 105 -14.17 9.54 14.13
N VAL A 106 -14.94 10.63 14.10
CA VAL A 106 -16.05 10.84 14.99
C VAL A 106 -17.07 9.79 14.56
N ALA A 107 -16.96 8.61 15.15
CA ALA A 107 -18.08 7.70 15.22
C ALA A 107 -19.16 8.45 16.00
N THR A 108 -19.96 9.26 15.30
CA THR A 108 -21.23 9.74 15.83
C THR A 108 -22.16 8.53 15.90
N SER A 109 -21.97 7.68 16.90
CA SER A 109 -23.04 6.82 17.35
C SER A 109 -24.05 7.72 18.07
N GLY A 110 -24.85 8.42 17.27
CA GLY A 110 -26.17 8.86 17.71
C GLY A 110 -27.06 7.63 17.88
N THR A 111 -27.93 7.66 18.88
CA THR A 111 -29.28 7.04 19.02
C THR A 111 -29.55 6.97 20.55
N THR A 112 -30.29 7.94 21.13
CA THR A 112 -31.75 7.86 21.44
C THR A 112 -32.07 6.58 22.24
N SER A 113 -32.58 6.59 23.48
CA SER A 113 -33.62 7.41 24.12
C SER A 113 -33.53 7.27 25.65
#